data_AF-A0A0S8CJR2-F1
#
_entry.id   AF-A0A0S8CJR2-F1
#
_cell.length_a   1.000
_cell.length_b   1.000
_cell.length_c   1.000
_cell.angle_alpha   90.00
_cell.angle_beta   90.00
_cell.angle_gamma   90.00
#
_symmetry.space_group_name_H-M   'P 1'
#
loop_
_entity.id
_entity.type
_entity.pdbx_description
1 polymer ?
#
loop_
_entity_poly.entity_id
_entity_poly.type
_entity_poly.pdbx_seq_one_letter_code
_entity_poly.pdbx_strand_id
1 'polypeptide(L)'
;TCPWDVGTHASRGAFTSGNAAIMAAQKAREKIFQLAAEHFMPRVHFNLKRRQKKDPDFELPDLNYERICDPSEFDLKENIIFLKEEPNNTMLQLKLEEILREAHYREQGTMIVAEAFYDPCNQMVDMSTCRGNISETYLFGTQGAEVEVDLETGEVRVLRFVAAHDVGRVINKQTIEGQIYGGVVMGLGYALSEDYKKERGRNVNPNFLDYKVMSSADINFPIHVECIETNDEAGPFGAKGVGEPGLVPTAPAIANAVYDAIGVRIGDLPITPEKILAALKERRNSKS
;
A
#
# COMPACT_ATOMS: atom_id res chain seq x y z
N THR A 1 -6.27 9.62 19.84
CA THR A 1 -6.02 8.19 20.11
C THR A 1 -6.60 7.42 18.96
N CYS A 2 -5.85 6.49 18.36
CA CYS A 2 -6.42 5.60 17.35
C CYS A 2 -7.38 4.63 18.07
N PRO A 3 -8.57 4.31 17.51
CA PRO A 3 -9.31 3.14 17.97
C PRO A 3 -8.42 1.89 17.87
N TRP A 4 -8.80 0.85 18.62
CA TRP A 4 -8.03 -0.40 18.72
C TRP A 4 -7.69 -0.96 17.32
N ASP A 5 -6.43 -1.37 17.15
CA ASP A 5 -5.91 -2.04 15.96
C ASP A 5 -5.19 -3.31 16.39
N VAL A 6 -5.32 -4.35 15.57
CA VAL A 6 -4.68 -5.67 15.71
C VAL A 6 -3.15 -5.64 15.56
N GLY A 7 -2.58 -4.56 15.03
CA GLY A 7 -1.15 -4.39 14.77
C GLY A 7 -0.78 -4.55 13.28
N THR A 8 0.41 -4.05 12.93
CA THR A 8 0.94 -4.05 11.56
C THR A 8 1.70 -5.35 11.24
N HIS A 9 1.02 -6.32 10.66
CA HIS A 9 1.55 -7.64 10.25
C HIS A 9 0.77 -8.18 9.04
N ALA A 10 1.25 -9.26 8.39
CA ALA A 10 0.55 -9.92 7.28
C ALA A 10 0.19 -8.98 6.12
N SER A 11 1.00 -7.93 5.91
CA SER A 11 0.77 -6.89 4.90
C SER A 11 -0.60 -6.21 4.97
N ARG A 12 -1.32 -6.33 6.09
CA ARG A 12 -2.74 -5.96 6.20
C ARG A 12 -3.01 -4.47 6.33
N GLY A 13 -2.05 -3.71 6.89
CA GLY A 13 -2.31 -2.37 7.41
C GLY A 13 -2.89 -1.42 6.37
N ALA A 14 -2.32 -1.41 5.15
CA ALA A 14 -2.84 -0.58 4.06
C ALA A 14 -4.26 -0.99 3.66
N PHE A 15 -4.57 -2.29 3.65
CA PHE A 15 -5.87 -2.83 3.25
C PHE A 15 -6.94 -2.55 4.32
N THR A 16 -6.73 -3.01 5.55
CA THR A 16 -7.72 -2.91 6.63
C THR A 16 -7.92 -1.48 7.10
N SER A 17 -6.82 -0.78 7.40
CA SER A 17 -6.89 0.59 7.89
C SER A 17 -7.26 1.56 6.77
N GLY A 18 -6.89 1.26 5.52
CA GLY A 18 -7.33 2.02 4.35
C GLY A 18 -8.84 1.94 4.14
N ASN A 19 -9.42 0.73 4.16
CA ASN A 19 -10.88 0.57 4.05
C ASN A 19 -11.63 1.20 5.22
N ALA A 20 -11.14 1.03 6.45
CA ALA A 20 -11.72 1.71 7.61
C ALA A 20 -11.66 3.25 7.47
N ALA A 21 -10.56 3.80 6.95
CA ALA A 21 -10.42 5.23 6.71
C ALA A 21 -11.40 5.73 5.62
N ILE A 22 -11.58 4.97 4.53
CA ILE A 22 -12.56 5.29 3.47
C ILE A 22 -13.98 5.30 4.06
N MET A 23 -14.35 4.28 4.83
CA MET A 23 -15.67 4.21 5.46
C MET A 23 -15.90 5.38 6.43
N ALA A 24 -14.90 5.73 7.25
CA ALA A 24 -14.99 6.87 8.15
C ALA A 24 -15.12 8.20 7.37
N ALA A 25 -14.37 8.36 6.29
CA ALA A 25 -14.45 9.53 5.43
C ALA A 25 -15.80 9.65 4.72
N GLN A 26 -16.39 8.54 4.26
CA GLN A 26 -17.74 8.50 3.67
C GLN A 26 -18.80 8.94 4.68
N LYS A 27 -18.79 8.39 5.89
CA LYS A 27 -19.70 8.81 6.98
C LYS A 27 -19.52 10.28 7.34
N ALA A 28 -18.28 10.78 7.38
CA ALA A 28 -18.02 12.20 7.62
C ALA A 28 -18.59 13.06 6.49
N ARG A 29 -18.41 12.64 5.23
CA ARG A 29 -18.94 13.31 4.06
C ARG A 29 -20.48 13.38 4.06
N GLU A 30 -21.16 12.30 4.42
CA GLU A 30 -22.62 12.30 4.57
C GLU A 30 -23.09 13.33 5.59
N LYS A 31 -22.43 13.40 6.76
CA LYS A 31 -22.73 14.41 7.79
C LYS A 31 -22.45 15.83 7.29
N ILE A 32 -21.37 16.05 6.54
CA ILE A 32 -21.09 17.34 5.90
C ILE A 32 -22.25 17.72 4.96
N PHE A 33 -22.74 16.79 4.16
CA PHE A 33 -23.83 17.05 3.21
C PHE A 33 -25.19 17.26 3.87
N GLN A 34 -25.45 16.61 5.01
CA GLN A 34 -26.61 16.93 5.86
C GLN A 34 -26.55 18.37 6.36
N LEU A 35 -25.40 18.81 6.86
CA LEU A 35 -25.21 20.20 7.27
C LEU A 35 -25.26 21.17 6.08
N ALA A 36 -24.77 20.77 4.91
CA ALA A 36 -24.89 21.57 3.70
C ALA A 36 -26.37 21.73 3.31
N ALA A 37 -27.17 20.67 3.35
CA ALA A 37 -28.62 20.75 3.10
C ALA A 37 -29.33 21.78 4.00
N GLU A 38 -28.92 21.88 5.27
CA GLU A 38 -29.46 22.87 6.22
C GLU A 38 -29.02 24.31 5.93
N HIS A 39 -27.77 24.52 5.54
CA HIS A 39 -27.12 25.84 5.57
C HIS A 39 -26.77 26.43 4.19
N PHE A 40 -26.77 25.63 3.13
CA PHE A 40 -26.20 26.01 1.83
C PHE A 40 -26.92 27.18 1.18
N MET A 41 -28.23 27.08 0.92
CA MET A 41 -28.97 28.16 0.24
C MET A 41 -29.06 29.46 1.06
N PRO A 42 -29.31 29.43 2.39
CA PRO A 42 -29.23 30.62 3.24
C PRO A 42 -27.85 31.29 3.17
N ARG A 43 -26.78 30.49 3.15
CA ARG A 43 -25.41 30.99 3.11
C ARG A 43 -25.03 31.57 1.75
N VAL A 44 -25.46 30.94 0.66
CA VAL A 44 -25.35 31.49 -0.70
C VAL A 44 -26.02 32.86 -0.78
N HIS A 45 -27.27 32.97 -0.31
CA HIS A 45 -28.01 34.23 -0.31
C HIS A 45 -27.27 35.33 0.46
N PHE A 46 -26.76 34.99 1.65
CA PHE A 46 -25.98 35.91 2.47
C PHE A 46 -24.72 36.41 1.74
N ASN A 47 -23.98 35.53 1.09
CA ASN A 47 -22.76 35.87 0.36
C ASN A 47 -23.06 36.75 -0.86
N LEU A 48 -24.13 36.46 -1.60
CA LEU A 48 -24.57 37.26 -2.76
C LEU A 48 -25.07 38.65 -2.36
N LYS A 49 -25.86 38.76 -1.29
CA LYS A 49 -26.26 40.07 -0.73
C LYS A 49 -25.06 40.89 -0.26
N ARG A 50 -24.07 40.25 0.36
CA ARG A 50 -22.83 40.92 0.77
C ARG A 50 -22.02 41.40 -0.43
N ARG A 51 -22.05 40.68 -1.55
CA ARG A 51 -21.44 41.10 -2.81
C ARG A 51 -22.16 42.30 -3.42
N GLN A 52 -23.49 42.25 -3.52
CA GLN A 52 -24.32 43.38 -3.98
C GLN A 52 -24.08 44.66 -3.16
N LYS A 53 -23.90 44.53 -1.85
CA LYS A 53 -23.58 45.70 -1.00
C LYS A 53 -22.22 46.34 -1.33
N LYS A 54 -21.26 45.56 -1.85
CA LYS A 54 -19.93 46.06 -2.26
C LYS A 54 -19.90 46.56 -3.70
N ASP A 55 -20.77 46.01 -4.53
CA ASP A 55 -20.87 46.29 -5.96
C ASP A 55 -22.34 46.56 -6.29
N PRO A 56 -22.80 47.83 -6.27
CA PRO A 56 -24.20 48.17 -6.48
C PRO A 56 -24.75 47.79 -7.86
N ASP A 57 -23.88 47.61 -8.86
CA ASP A 57 -24.24 47.19 -10.22
C ASP A 57 -24.43 45.66 -10.32
N PHE A 58 -24.13 44.92 -9.25
CA PHE A 58 -24.32 43.48 -9.19
C PHE A 58 -25.80 43.13 -8.96
N GLU A 59 -26.43 42.56 -9.98
CA GLU A 59 -27.79 42.02 -9.89
C GLU A 59 -27.81 40.65 -9.20
N LEU A 60 -28.75 40.47 -8.26
CA LEU A 60 -28.94 39.18 -7.60
C LEU A 60 -29.50 38.17 -8.60
N PRO A 61 -28.89 36.97 -8.73
CA PRO A 61 -29.44 35.91 -9.56
C PRO A 61 -30.85 35.51 -9.10
N ASP A 62 -31.71 35.20 -10.07
CA ASP A 62 -33.04 34.62 -9.80
C ASP A 62 -32.91 33.15 -9.40
N LEU A 63 -32.67 32.93 -8.11
CA LEU A 63 -32.51 31.62 -7.50
C LEU A 63 -33.55 31.44 -6.39
N ASN A 64 -34.03 30.21 -6.21
CA ASN A 64 -34.88 29.87 -5.07
C ASN A 64 -34.03 29.69 -3.81
N TYR A 65 -33.76 30.77 -3.08
CA TYR A 65 -32.96 30.77 -1.85
C TYR A 65 -33.59 30.03 -0.66
N GLU A 66 -34.88 29.67 -0.74
CA GLU A 66 -35.59 28.88 0.27
C GLU A 66 -35.68 27.39 -0.10
N ARG A 67 -35.05 26.99 -1.22
CA ARG A 67 -34.98 25.59 -1.64
C ARG A 67 -34.33 24.76 -0.55
N ILE A 68 -35.04 23.71 -0.14
CA ILE A 68 -34.48 22.62 0.66
C ILE A 68 -33.74 21.69 -0.30
N CYS A 69 -32.43 21.57 -0.13
CA CYS A 69 -31.60 20.63 -0.89
C CYS A 69 -31.53 19.29 -0.17
N ASP A 70 -31.54 18.20 -0.92
CA ASP A 70 -31.25 16.86 -0.40
C ASP A 70 -29.72 16.66 -0.30
N PRO A 71 -29.21 15.99 0.75
CA PRO A 71 -27.78 15.71 0.90
C PRO A 71 -27.14 15.01 -0.31
N SER A 72 -27.90 14.21 -1.05
CA SER A 72 -27.42 13.49 -2.24
C SER A 72 -27.13 14.40 -3.43
N GLU A 73 -27.62 15.64 -3.42
CA GLU A 73 -27.39 16.63 -4.47
C GLU A 73 -26.00 17.26 -4.40
N PHE A 74 -25.30 17.13 -3.27
CA PHE A 74 -24.01 17.77 -3.05
C PHE A 74 -22.81 16.91 -3.46
N ASP A 75 -21.77 17.59 -3.89
CA ASP A 75 -20.42 17.05 -4.02
C ASP A 75 -19.39 17.98 -3.37
N LEU A 76 -18.19 17.46 -3.11
CA LEU A 76 -17.11 18.16 -2.42
C LEU A 76 -15.81 17.96 -3.18
N LYS A 77 -15.19 19.06 -3.61
CA LYS A 77 -13.87 19.05 -4.25
C LYS A 77 -13.05 20.23 -3.77
N GLU A 78 -11.79 19.99 -3.42
CA GLU A 78 -10.84 21.07 -3.02
C GLU A 78 -11.40 21.98 -1.91
N ASN A 79 -12.07 21.40 -0.92
CA ASN A 79 -12.76 22.12 0.17
C ASN A 79 -13.93 23.02 -0.28
N ILE A 80 -14.48 22.81 -1.48
CA ILE A 80 -15.66 23.51 -2.00
C ILE A 80 -16.81 22.53 -2.11
N ILE A 81 -17.93 22.89 -1.48
CA ILE A 81 -19.22 22.20 -1.59
C ILE A 81 -20.02 22.86 -2.71
N PHE A 82 -20.61 22.04 -3.59
CA PHE A 82 -21.41 22.48 -4.73
C PHE A 82 -22.50 21.47 -5.07
N LEU A 83 -23.48 21.90 -5.87
CA LEU A 83 -24.53 21.03 -6.40
C LEU A 83 -24.01 20.25 -7.61
N LYS A 84 -24.24 18.94 -7.65
CA LYS A 84 -23.78 18.03 -8.73
C LYS A 84 -24.26 18.43 -10.12
N GLU A 85 -25.46 19.01 -10.21
CA GLU A 85 -26.05 19.45 -11.48
C GLU A 85 -25.36 20.69 -12.04
N GLU A 86 -24.74 21.51 -11.18
CA GLU A 86 -24.16 22.80 -11.55
C GLU A 86 -22.75 22.98 -10.95
N PRO A 87 -21.79 22.08 -11.22
CA PRO A 87 -20.49 22.07 -10.53
C PRO A 87 -19.64 23.30 -10.80
N ASN A 88 -19.84 23.94 -11.96
CA ASN A 88 -19.09 25.12 -12.39
C ASN A 88 -19.78 26.44 -12.05
N ASN A 89 -20.97 26.41 -11.46
CA ASN A 89 -21.69 27.63 -11.10
C ASN A 89 -21.05 28.26 -9.85
N THR A 90 -20.18 29.24 -10.08
CA THR A 90 -19.44 29.93 -9.00
C THR A 90 -20.33 30.63 -7.98
N MET A 91 -21.61 30.89 -8.28
CA MET A 91 -22.57 31.44 -7.31
C MET A 91 -23.13 30.37 -6.36
N LEU A 92 -23.07 29.10 -6.77
CA LEU A 92 -23.53 27.92 -6.02
C LEU A 92 -22.33 27.09 -5.54
N GLN A 93 -21.30 27.77 -5.08
CA GLN A 93 -20.11 27.17 -4.48
C GLN A 93 -19.88 27.81 -3.12
N LEU A 94 -19.76 26.97 -2.09
CA LEU A 94 -19.41 27.40 -0.73
C LEU A 94 -18.16 26.69 -0.26
N LYS A 95 -17.33 27.40 0.49
CA LYS A 95 -16.20 26.74 1.15
C LYS A 95 -16.72 25.86 2.27
N LEU A 96 -16.12 24.69 2.44
CA LEU A 96 -16.40 23.75 3.53
C LEU A 96 -16.33 24.46 4.90
N GLU A 97 -15.35 25.36 5.09
CA GLU A 97 -15.20 26.13 6.33
C GLU A 97 -16.46 26.96 6.68
N GLU A 98 -17.22 27.43 5.69
CA GLU A 98 -18.42 28.24 5.95
C GLU A 98 -19.53 27.38 6.55
N ILE A 99 -19.78 26.20 5.97
CA ILE A 99 -20.76 25.24 6.47
C ILE A 99 -20.36 24.74 7.86
N LEU A 100 -19.08 24.37 8.05
CA LEU A 100 -18.61 23.88 9.34
C LEU A 100 -18.67 24.94 10.45
N ARG A 101 -18.34 26.19 10.14
CA ARG A 101 -18.44 27.30 11.11
C ARG A 101 -19.89 27.55 11.48
N GLU A 102 -20.80 27.53 10.52
CA GLU A 102 -22.22 27.75 10.79
C GLU A 102 -22.82 26.63 11.65
N ALA A 103 -22.46 25.37 11.37
CA ALA A 103 -22.86 24.23 12.19
C ALA A 103 -22.28 24.26 13.62
N HIS A 104 -21.10 24.86 13.80
CA HIS A 104 -20.44 24.95 15.11
C HIS A 104 -20.94 26.13 15.95
N TYR A 105 -21.11 27.31 15.37
CA TYR A 105 -21.50 28.54 16.08
C TYR A 105 -23.02 28.71 16.20
N ARG A 106 -23.72 27.66 16.65
CA ARG A 106 -25.15 27.68 16.99
C ARG A 106 -25.39 27.20 18.43
N GLU A 107 -26.57 27.49 18.97
CA GLU A 107 -27.00 26.94 20.25
C GLU A 107 -27.06 25.41 20.11
N GLN A 108 -26.22 24.68 20.86
CA GLN A 108 -25.93 23.26 20.64
C GLN A 108 -25.26 22.93 19.29
N GLY A 109 -24.13 23.60 19.00
CA GLY A 109 -23.29 23.34 17.83
C GLY A 109 -22.99 21.86 17.60
N THR A 110 -22.97 21.45 16.33
CA THR A 110 -22.72 20.07 15.93
C THR A 110 -21.28 19.90 15.49
N MET A 111 -20.57 18.94 16.07
CA MET A 111 -19.24 18.53 15.60
C MET A 111 -19.35 17.31 14.70
N ILE A 112 -18.58 17.29 13.62
CA ILE A 112 -18.50 16.14 12.74
C ILE A 112 -17.50 15.15 13.33
N VAL A 113 -18.01 14.05 13.84
CA VAL A 113 -17.23 12.89 14.29
C VAL A 113 -17.71 11.68 13.51
N ALA A 114 -16.79 10.92 12.94
CA ALA A 114 -17.09 9.69 12.22
C ALA A 114 -16.10 8.60 12.63
N GLU A 115 -16.64 7.41 12.85
CA GLU A 115 -15.88 6.22 13.21
C GLU A 115 -16.33 5.07 12.29
N ALA A 116 -15.36 4.24 11.92
CA ALA A 116 -15.62 3.05 11.15
C ALA A 116 -14.67 1.93 11.58
N PHE A 117 -15.17 0.72 11.44
CA PHE A 117 -14.45 -0.51 11.66
C PHE A 117 -14.59 -1.35 10.40
N TYR A 118 -13.46 -1.87 9.92
CA TYR A 118 -13.41 -2.75 8.76
C TYR A 118 -12.73 -4.05 9.17
N ASP A 119 -13.39 -5.16 8.86
CA ASP A 119 -12.85 -6.50 8.99
C ASP A 119 -13.01 -7.22 7.65
N PRO A 120 -11.93 -7.74 7.04
CA PRO A 120 -12.01 -8.43 5.77
C PRO A 120 -12.94 -9.66 5.83
N CYS A 121 -13.66 -9.94 4.74
CA CYS A 121 -14.42 -11.19 4.63
C CYS A 121 -13.49 -12.41 4.47
N ASN A 122 -12.98 -12.92 5.58
CA ASN A 122 -12.15 -14.11 5.65
C ASN A 122 -12.75 -15.16 6.61
N GLN A 123 -12.29 -16.39 6.45
CA GLN A 123 -12.66 -17.56 7.24
C GLN A 123 -11.42 -18.36 7.57
N MET A 124 -11.22 -18.62 8.86
CA MET A 124 -10.15 -19.50 9.35
C MET A 124 -10.26 -20.90 8.74
N VAL A 125 -9.10 -21.54 8.57
CA VAL A 125 -9.02 -22.92 8.08
C VAL A 125 -9.62 -23.87 9.11
N ASP A 126 -10.58 -24.70 8.69
CA ASP A 126 -11.03 -25.85 9.44
C ASP A 126 -9.92 -26.90 9.48
N MET A 127 -9.40 -27.18 10.68
CA MET A 127 -8.28 -28.09 10.90
C MET A 127 -8.57 -29.54 10.55
N SER A 128 -9.84 -29.94 10.48
CA SER A 128 -10.24 -31.31 10.11
C SER A 128 -10.30 -31.52 8.60
N THR A 129 -10.64 -30.46 7.84
CA THR A 129 -10.82 -30.52 6.39
C THR A 129 -9.72 -29.81 5.60
N CYS A 130 -8.91 -28.98 6.27
CA CYS A 130 -7.94 -28.06 5.68
C CYS A 130 -8.59 -27.06 4.68
N ARG A 131 -9.86 -26.70 4.89
CA ARG A 131 -10.59 -25.76 4.02
C ARG A 131 -10.90 -24.47 4.75
N GLY A 132 -10.73 -23.34 4.07
CA GLY A 132 -11.03 -22.00 4.58
C GLY A 132 -10.61 -20.95 3.57
N ASN A 133 -10.89 -19.67 3.86
CA ASN A 133 -10.45 -18.54 3.06
C ASN A 133 -9.80 -17.50 3.96
N ILE A 134 -8.50 -17.64 4.24
CA ILE A 134 -7.81 -16.83 5.26
C ILE A 134 -7.55 -15.37 4.85
N SER A 135 -7.80 -15.01 3.59
CA SER A 135 -7.60 -13.65 3.09
C SER A 135 -8.67 -13.30 2.07
N GLU A 136 -9.20 -12.09 2.16
CA GLU A 136 -10.16 -11.58 1.18
C GLU A 136 -9.51 -11.28 -0.17
N THR A 137 -8.24 -10.86 -0.15
CA THR A 137 -7.42 -10.55 -1.32
C THR A 137 -6.16 -11.40 -1.34
N TYR A 138 -5.70 -11.76 -2.55
CA TYR A 138 -4.44 -12.47 -2.75
C TYR A 138 -3.52 -11.64 -3.65
N LEU A 139 -2.26 -11.58 -3.24
CA LEU A 139 -1.20 -10.93 -3.99
C LEU A 139 -0.39 -11.96 -4.76
N PHE A 140 0.02 -11.58 -5.96
CA PHE A 140 0.87 -12.37 -6.82
C PHE A 140 2.14 -11.60 -7.13
N GLY A 141 3.25 -12.31 -7.28
CA GLY A 141 4.53 -11.71 -7.62
C GLY A 141 5.38 -12.69 -8.40
N THR A 142 6.14 -12.18 -9.34
CA THR A 142 7.14 -12.92 -10.11
C THR A 142 8.43 -12.13 -10.11
N GLN A 143 9.53 -12.82 -9.87
CA GLN A 143 10.86 -12.23 -9.92
C GLN A 143 11.75 -13.05 -10.84
N GLY A 144 12.67 -12.37 -11.51
CA GLY A 144 13.71 -12.96 -12.34
C GLY A 144 15.07 -12.39 -11.94
N ALA A 145 16.07 -13.26 -11.90
CA ALA A 145 17.45 -12.91 -11.61
C ALA A 145 18.36 -13.41 -12.74
N GLU A 146 19.28 -12.57 -13.16
CA GLU A 146 20.41 -12.95 -14.00
C GLU A 146 21.65 -12.98 -13.11
N VAL A 147 22.38 -14.09 -13.12
CA VAL A 147 23.55 -14.29 -12.26
C VAL A 147 24.73 -14.83 -13.05
N GLU A 148 25.92 -14.54 -12.57
CA GLU A 148 27.17 -15.16 -12.96
C GLU A 148 27.74 -15.91 -11.75
N VAL A 149 28.33 -17.08 -11.99
CA VAL A 149 28.95 -17.88 -10.94
C VAL A 149 30.40 -18.16 -11.32
N ASP A 150 31.33 -17.74 -10.46
CA ASP A 150 32.74 -18.09 -10.58
C ASP A 150 32.94 -19.57 -10.20
N LEU A 151 33.44 -20.38 -11.14
CA LEU A 151 33.59 -21.82 -10.94
C LEU A 151 34.82 -22.22 -10.11
N GLU A 152 35.74 -21.28 -9.86
CA GLU A 152 36.93 -21.46 -9.04
C GLU A 152 36.68 -21.04 -7.59
N THR A 153 35.95 -19.94 -7.37
CA THR A 153 35.66 -19.41 -6.02
C THR A 153 34.28 -19.81 -5.50
N GLY A 154 33.33 -20.11 -6.38
CA GLY A 154 31.92 -20.34 -6.05
C GLY A 154 31.13 -19.05 -5.81
N GLU A 155 31.72 -17.88 -6.03
CA GLU A 155 31.07 -16.59 -5.81
C GLU A 155 29.92 -16.39 -6.82
N VAL A 156 28.76 -15.93 -6.31
CA VAL A 156 27.59 -15.60 -7.12
C VAL A 156 27.48 -14.09 -7.25
N ARG A 157 27.52 -13.59 -8.47
CA ARG A 157 27.30 -12.18 -8.79
C ARG A 157 25.96 -11.99 -9.49
N VAL A 158 25.09 -11.16 -8.93
CA VAL A 158 23.83 -10.78 -9.59
C VAL A 158 24.12 -9.70 -10.61
N LEU A 159 23.70 -9.91 -11.86
CA LEU A 159 23.91 -8.98 -12.98
C LEU A 159 22.70 -8.09 -13.22
N ARG A 160 21.50 -8.63 -13.00
CA ARG A 160 20.23 -7.94 -13.20
C ARG A 160 19.14 -8.61 -12.38
N PHE A 161 18.21 -7.81 -11.88
CA PHE A 161 17.03 -8.30 -11.17
C PHE A 161 15.77 -7.62 -11.68
N VAL A 162 14.68 -8.38 -11.80
CA VAL A 162 13.36 -7.87 -12.17
C VAL A 162 12.35 -8.40 -11.16
N ALA A 163 11.48 -7.52 -10.68
CA ALA A 163 10.40 -7.84 -9.74
C ALA A 163 9.09 -7.25 -10.26
N ALA A 164 8.16 -8.11 -10.62
CA ALA A 164 6.81 -7.73 -11.05
C ALA A 164 5.79 -8.23 -10.02
N HIS A 165 5.04 -7.31 -9.42
CA HIS A 165 4.09 -7.63 -8.35
C HIS A 165 2.71 -7.07 -8.66
N ASP A 166 1.68 -7.91 -8.49
CA ASP A 166 0.30 -7.48 -8.47
C ASP A 166 0.00 -6.75 -7.17
N VAL A 167 -0.18 -5.43 -7.28
CA VAL A 167 -0.43 -4.52 -6.16
C VAL A 167 -1.88 -4.05 -6.12
N GLY A 168 -2.73 -4.55 -7.01
CA GLY A 168 -4.10 -4.07 -7.21
C GLY A 168 -4.11 -2.67 -7.82
N ARG A 169 -3.89 -1.63 -7.01
CA ARG A 169 -3.79 -0.24 -7.46
C ARG A 169 -2.72 0.49 -6.69
N VAL A 170 -1.91 1.26 -7.40
CA VAL A 170 -0.84 2.07 -6.82
C VAL A 170 -1.44 3.31 -6.16
N ILE A 171 -1.45 3.33 -4.83
CA ILE A 171 -1.80 4.53 -4.05
C ILE A 171 -0.64 5.54 -4.06
N ASN A 172 0.58 5.06 -3.84
CA ASN A 172 1.80 5.88 -3.85
C ASN A 172 2.94 5.12 -4.52
N LYS A 173 3.36 5.62 -5.69
CA LYS A 173 4.38 4.99 -6.54
C LYS A 173 5.74 4.89 -5.86
N GLN A 174 6.18 5.96 -5.18
CA GLN A 174 7.49 5.97 -4.53
C GLN A 174 7.56 4.98 -3.36
N THR A 175 6.51 4.90 -2.54
CA THR A 175 6.47 3.99 -1.39
C THR A 175 6.40 2.53 -1.83
N ILE A 176 5.58 2.21 -2.84
CA ILE A 176 5.42 0.82 -3.31
C ILE A 176 6.71 0.32 -3.97
N GLU A 177 7.37 1.14 -4.80
CA GLU A 177 8.64 0.79 -5.42
C GLU A 177 9.73 0.56 -4.37
N GLY A 178 9.81 1.44 -3.36
CA GLY A 178 10.75 1.29 -2.26
C GLY A 178 10.51 0.04 -1.41
N GLN A 179 9.25 -0.35 -1.18
CA GLN A 179 8.90 -1.58 -0.46
C GLN A 179 9.34 -2.83 -1.23
N ILE A 180 9.03 -2.91 -2.52
CA ILE A 180 9.42 -4.07 -3.34
C ILE A 180 10.94 -4.13 -3.48
N TYR A 181 11.60 -2.99 -3.73
CA TYR A 181 13.05 -2.91 -3.79
C TYR A 181 13.71 -3.38 -2.49
N GLY A 182 13.24 -2.89 -1.34
CA GLY A 182 13.73 -3.31 -0.03
C GLY A 182 13.51 -4.80 0.24
N GLY A 183 12.36 -5.34 -0.17
CA GLY A 183 12.05 -6.76 -0.11
C GLY A 183 13.01 -7.61 -0.96
N VAL A 184 13.33 -7.17 -2.17
CA VAL A 184 14.35 -7.81 -3.03
C VAL A 184 15.71 -7.81 -2.32
N VAL A 185 16.17 -6.68 -1.79
CA VAL A 185 17.47 -6.59 -1.11
C VAL A 185 17.54 -7.52 0.11
N MET A 186 16.48 -7.56 0.93
CA MET A 186 16.39 -8.47 2.07
C MET A 186 16.35 -9.94 1.62
N GLY A 187 15.62 -10.24 0.55
CA GLY A 187 15.56 -11.58 -0.02
C GLY A 187 16.89 -12.05 -0.63
N LEU A 188 17.70 -11.12 -1.16
CA LEU A 188 19.05 -11.40 -1.66
C LEU A 188 19.98 -11.76 -0.49
N GLY A 189 19.89 -11.02 0.62
CA GLY A 189 20.57 -11.36 1.87
C GLY A 189 20.24 -12.79 2.32
N TYR A 190 18.93 -13.08 2.45
CA TYR A 190 18.45 -14.43 2.78
C TYR A 190 18.94 -15.52 1.81
N ALA A 191 19.04 -15.21 0.52
CA ALA A 191 19.46 -16.16 -0.50
C ALA A 191 20.97 -16.45 -0.49
N LEU A 192 21.81 -15.45 -0.23
CA LEU A 192 23.25 -15.49 -0.53
C LEU A 192 24.17 -15.35 0.68
N SER A 193 23.77 -14.65 1.74
CA SER A 193 24.72 -14.19 2.77
C SER A 193 24.25 -14.32 4.23
N GLU A 194 22.97 -14.14 4.50
CA GLU A 194 22.43 -14.11 5.86
C GLU A 194 22.29 -15.53 6.42
N ASP A 195 23.17 -15.88 7.35
CA ASP A 195 23.19 -17.18 8.02
C ASP A 195 23.20 -16.99 9.54
N TYR A 196 22.13 -17.41 10.23
CA TYR A 196 22.06 -17.39 11.68
C TYR A 196 22.79 -18.62 12.25
N LYS A 197 23.89 -18.38 12.95
CA LYS A 197 24.72 -19.45 13.52
C LYS A 197 24.46 -19.60 15.01
N LYS A 198 24.26 -20.86 15.42
CA LYS A 198 24.08 -21.21 16.83
C LYS A 198 25.03 -22.31 17.26
N GLU A 199 25.59 -22.16 18.46
CA GLU A 199 26.36 -23.21 19.13
C GLU A 199 25.86 -23.38 20.55
N ARG A 200 25.50 -24.62 20.92
CA ARG A 200 25.00 -24.96 22.27
C ARG A 200 23.87 -24.02 22.74
N GLY A 201 22.98 -23.65 21.81
CA GLY A 201 21.84 -22.75 22.06
C GLY A 201 22.18 -21.27 22.14
N ARG A 202 23.43 -20.86 21.89
CA ARG A 202 23.86 -19.45 21.86
C ARG A 202 24.07 -18.99 20.44
N ASN A 203 23.65 -17.76 20.14
CA ASN A 203 24.00 -17.08 18.90
C ASN A 203 25.51 -16.80 18.89
N VAL A 204 26.21 -17.23 17.84
CA VAL A 204 27.65 -17.02 17.69
C VAL A 204 28.02 -15.89 16.72
N ASN A 205 27.03 -15.32 16.01
CA ASN A 205 27.20 -14.13 15.17
C ASN A 205 26.14 -13.03 15.44
N PRO A 206 26.03 -12.50 16.67
CA PRO A 206 25.04 -11.47 17.03
C PRO A 206 25.44 -10.06 16.57
N ASN A 207 26.21 -9.91 15.49
CA ASN A 207 26.75 -8.64 15.02
C ASN A 207 26.68 -8.56 13.48
N PHE A 208 26.71 -7.36 12.93
CA PHE A 208 26.58 -7.12 11.49
C PHE A 208 27.84 -7.39 10.66
N LEU A 209 28.96 -7.76 11.30
CA LEU A 209 30.16 -8.20 10.59
C LEU A 209 30.04 -9.68 10.21
N ASP A 210 29.60 -10.50 11.17
CA ASP A 210 29.50 -11.96 11.01
C ASP A 210 28.12 -12.42 10.52
N TYR A 211 27.06 -11.63 10.76
CA TYR A 211 25.75 -11.78 10.12
C TYR A 211 25.66 -10.79 8.95
N LYS A 212 25.98 -11.29 7.76
CA LYS A 212 26.25 -10.47 6.57
C LYS A 212 24.96 -10.01 5.89
N VAL A 213 24.44 -8.86 6.31
CA VAL A 213 23.36 -8.15 5.61
C VAL A 213 23.91 -7.46 4.37
N MET A 214 23.10 -7.38 3.31
CA MET A 214 23.47 -6.67 2.07
C MET A 214 23.73 -5.19 2.33
N SER A 215 24.86 -4.70 1.83
CA SER A 215 25.23 -3.28 1.80
C SER A 215 24.88 -2.65 0.45
N SER A 216 24.99 -1.32 0.35
CA SER A 216 24.80 -0.62 -0.93
C SER A 216 25.84 -0.99 -1.98
N ALA A 217 27.04 -1.42 -1.58
CA ALA A 217 28.09 -1.84 -2.50
C ALA A 217 27.79 -3.22 -3.13
N ASP A 218 27.03 -4.06 -2.42
CA ASP A 218 26.59 -5.37 -2.92
C ASP A 218 25.49 -5.24 -3.97
N ILE A 219 24.68 -4.17 -3.89
CA ILE A 219 23.62 -3.86 -4.84
C ILE A 219 24.15 -2.93 -5.93
N ASN A 220 25.11 -3.43 -6.72
CA ASN A 220 25.77 -2.69 -7.81
C ASN A 220 25.21 -3.03 -9.21
N PHE A 221 23.99 -3.57 -9.26
CA PHE A 221 23.29 -4.01 -10.46
C PHE A 221 21.86 -3.41 -10.51
N PRO A 222 21.24 -3.31 -11.70
CA PRO A 222 19.90 -2.79 -11.83
C PRO A 222 18.84 -3.75 -11.24
N ILE A 223 17.97 -3.21 -10.39
CA ILE A 223 16.74 -3.84 -9.94
C ILE A 223 15.56 -3.09 -10.57
N HIS A 224 14.83 -3.76 -11.46
CA HIS A 224 13.63 -3.20 -12.08
C HIS A 224 12.40 -3.65 -11.31
N VAL A 225 11.62 -2.70 -10.81
CA VAL A 225 10.35 -2.95 -10.13
C VAL A 225 9.21 -2.58 -11.07
N GLU A 226 8.29 -3.52 -11.28
CA GLU A 226 7.09 -3.36 -12.08
C GLU A 226 5.85 -3.60 -11.20
N CYS A 227 4.94 -2.63 -11.20
CA CYS A 227 3.68 -2.73 -10.46
C CYS A 227 2.55 -3.12 -11.43
N ILE A 228 1.97 -4.30 -11.22
CA ILE A 228 0.82 -4.77 -12.00
C ILE A 228 -0.47 -4.32 -11.29
N GLU A 229 -1.29 -3.54 -11.99
CA GLU A 229 -2.53 -2.99 -11.43
C GLU A 229 -3.75 -3.81 -11.88
N THR A 230 -4.18 -4.76 -11.04
CA THR A 230 -5.36 -5.61 -11.31
C THR A 230 -6.68 -5.01 -10.80
N ASN A 231 -6.63 -3.95 -9.97
CA ASN A 231 -7.76 -3.34 -9.26
C ASN A 231 -8.61 -4.35 -8.47
N ASP A 232 -8.28 -4.53 -7.18
CA ASP A 232 -9.04 -5.40 -6.27
C ASP A 232 -10.26 -4.69 -5.69
N GLU A 233 -11.47 -5.18 -6.00
CA GLU A 233 -12.73 -4.56 -5.54
C GLU A 233 -12.85 -4.44 -4.01
N ALA A 234 -12.25 -5.36 -3.26
CA ALA A 234 -12.30 -5.35 -1.80
C ALA A 234 -11.24 -4.39 -1.20
N GLY A 235 -10.24 -4.00 -1.98
CA GLY A 235 -9.15 -3.14 -1.54
C GLY A 235 -9.50 -1.66 -1.52
N PRO A 236 -8.85 -0.85 -0.66
CA PRO A 236 -9.06 0.58 -0.65
C PRO A 236 -8.66 1.19 -1.99
N PHE A 237 -9.64 1.73 -2.70
CA PHE A 237 -9.53 2.23 -4.08
C PHE A 237 -9.06 1.19 -5.12
N GLY A 238 -9.02 -0.10 -4.80
CA GLY A 238 -8.43 -1.13 -5.66
C GLY A 238 -7.12 -1.74 -5.14
N ALA A 239 -6.56 -1.23 -4.04
CA ALA A 239 -5.19 -1.54 -3.60
C ALA A 239 -5.07 -2.82 -2.76
N LYS A 240 -3.92 -3.49 -2.87
CA LYS A 240 -3.55 -4.67 -2.06
C LYS A 240 -2.36 -4.37 -1.14
N GLY A 241 -2.09 -5.25 -0.17
CA GLY A 241 -0.98 -5.12 0.77
C GLY A 241 0.33 -5.73 0.28
N VAL A 242 1.38 -4.94 0.01
CA VAL A 242 2.64 -5.42 -0.62
C VAL A 242 3.84 -5.64 0.32
N GLY A 243 3.68 -5.47 1.64
CA GLY A 243 4.82 -5.39 2.57
C GLY A 243 5.74 -6.62 2.56
N GLU A 244 5.17 -7.82 2.55
CA GLU A 244 5.93 -9.09 2.57
C GLU A 244 6.20 -9.69 1.16
N PRO A 245 5.27 -9.63 0.18
CA PRO A 245 5.46 -10.26 -1.13
C PRO A 245 6.68 -9.80 -1.93
N GLY A 246 7.25 -8.63 -1.64
CA GLY A 246 8.49 -8.15 -2.26
C GLY A 246 9.71 -9.04 -1.98
N LEU A 247 9.71 -9.81 -0.89
CA LEU A 247 10.82 -10.66 -0.48
C LEU A 247 10.68 -12.12 -0.92
N VAL A 248 9.46 -12.66 -0.83
CA VAL A 248 9.19 -14.11 -0.93
C VAL A 248 9.78 -14.78 -2.19
N PRO A 249 9.68 -14.20 -3.40
CA PRO A 249 10.15 -14.85 -4.61
C PRO A 249 11.68 -14.74 -4.83
N THR A 250 12.41 -14.00 -3.99
CA THR A 250 13.80 -13.64 -4.29
C THR A 250 14.74 -14.83 -4.21
N ALA A 251 14.71 -15.57 -3.09
CA ALA A 251 15.56 -16.75 -2.91
C ALA A 251 15.33 -17.85 -3.96
N PRO A 252 14.09 -18.23 -4.31
CA PRO A 252 13.89 -19.20 -5.39
C PRO A 252 14.32 -18.67 -6.76
N ALA A 253 14.16 -17.37 -7.06
CA ALA A 253 14.65 -16.78 -8.30
C ALA A 253 16.18 -16.92 -8.42
N ILE A 254 16.91 -16.59 -7.36
CA ILE A 254 18.37 -16.76 -7.29
C ILE A 254 18.77 -18.23 -7.38
N ALA A 255 18.12 -19.12 -6.62
CA ALA A 255 18.42 -20.55 -6.64
C ALA A 255 18.20 -21.18 -8.03
N ASN A 256 17.19 -20.71 -8.77
CA ASN A 256 16.94 -21.14 -10.15
C ASN A 256 17.99 -20.60 -11.12
N ALA A 257 18.38 -19.33 -10.99
CA ALA A 257 19.41 -18.72 -11.82
C ALA A 257 20.78 -19.37 -11.60
N VAL A 258 21.15 -19.67 -10.34
CA VAL A 258 22.38 -20.42 -10.02
C VAL A 258 22.31 -21.82 -10.63
N TYR A 259 21.20 -22.53 -10.48
CA TYR A 259 21.03 -23.85 -11.09
C TYR A 259 21.19 -23.81 -12.61
N ASP A 260 20.62 -22.80 -13.28
CA ASP A 260 20.78 -22.61 -14.72
C ASP A 260 22.25 -22.37 -15.11
N ALA A 261 22.96 -21.54 -14.35
CA ALA A 261 24.36 -21.20 -14.59
C ALA A 261 25.33 -22.39 -14.40
N ILE A 262 25.17 -23.19 -13.33
CA ILE A 262 26.13 -24.26 -12.99
C ILE A 262 25.61 -25.67 -13.23
N GLY A 263 24.32 -25.85 -13.49
CA GLY A 263 23.67 -27.15 -13.69
C GLY A 263 23.61 -28.04 -12.44
N VAL A 264 23.71 -27.45 -11.24
CA VAL A 264 23.67 -28.14 -9.94
C VAL A 264 22.73 -27.42 -9.00
N ARG A 265 21.87 -28.18 -8.33
CA ARG A 265 20.83 -27.62 -7.45
C ARG A 265 21.38 -27.47 -6.04
N ILE A 266 21.39 -26.25 -5.53
CA ILE A 266 21.65 -25.97 -4.11
C ILE A 266 20.30 -25.87 -3.40
N GLY A 267 20.03 -26.80 -2.48
CA GLY A 267 18.74 -26.90 -1.76
C GLY A 267 18.75 -26.31 -0.36
N ASP A 268 19.90 -25.81 0.11
CA ASP A 268 20.10 -25.32 1.47
C ASP A 268 20.61 -23.88 1.45
N LEU A 269 19.79 -22.95 1.95
CA LEU A 269 20.13 -21.53 2.01
C LEU A 269 20.96 -21.20 3.26
N PRO A 270 21.79 -20.13 3.22
CA PRO A 270 22.12 -19.36 2.01
C PRO A 270 23.01 -20.15 1.04
N ILE A 271 22.98 -19.79 -0.24
CA ILE A 271 23.79 -20.37 -1.32
C ILE A 271 25.21 -19.80 -1.22
N THR A 272 26.01 -20.32 -0.27
CA THR A 272 27.37 -19.83 -0.06
C THR A 272 28.35 -20.37 -1.10
N PRO A 273 29.48 -19.68 -1.33
CA PRO A 273 30.52 -20.15 -2.25
C PRO A 273 31.04 -21.56 -1.92
N GLU A 274 31.18 -21.89 -0.64
CA GLU A 274 31.63 -23.22 -0.20
C GLU A 274 30.65 -24.32 -0.60
N LYS A 275 29.34 -24.05 -0.52
CA LYS A 275 28.29 -25.00 -0.95
C LYS A 275 28.33 -25.20 -2.46
N ILE A 276 28.56 -24.14 -3.24
CA ILE A 276 28.71 -24.24 -4.70
C ILE A 276 29.94 -25.08 -5.06
N LEU A 277 31.10 -24.78 -4.46
CA LEU A 277 32.34 -25.52 -4.74
C LEU A 277 32.22 -27.00 -4.36
N ALA A 278 31.61 -27.30 -3.21
CA ALA A 278 31.35 -28.66 -2.79
C ALA A 278 30.47 -29.40 -3.81
N ALA A 279 29.36 -28.78 -4.23
CA ALA A 279 28.42 -29.36 -5.18
C ALA A 279 29.05 -29.57 -6.57
N LEU A 280 29.88 -28.63 -7.03
CA LEU A 280 30.65 -28.77 -8.28
C LEU A 280 31.67 -29.92 -8.20
N LYS A 281 32.34 -30.09 -7.06
CA LYS A 281 33.29 -31.18 -6.83
C LYS A 281 32.58 -32.55 -6.85
N GLU A 282 31.45 -32.68 -6.17
CA GLU A 282 30.64 -33.91 -6.18
C GLU A 282 30.17 -34.29 -7.59
N ARG A 283 29.77 -33.29 -8.39
CA ARG A 283 29.41 -33.52 -9.80
C ARG A 283 30.59 -33.99 -10.65
N ARG A 284 31.81 -33.48 -10.42
CA ARG A 284 33.01 -33.95 -11.13
C ARG A 284 33.32 -35.40 -10.76
N ASN A 285 33.23 -35.73 -9.48
CA ASN A 285 33.50 -37.09 -8.99
C ASN A 285 32.47 -38.13 -9.46
N SER A 286 31.21 -37.76 -9.66
CA SER A 286 30.17 -38.68 -10.17
C SER A 286 30.22 -38.90 -11.68
N LYS A 287 30.97 -38.07 -12.42
CA LYS A 287 31.18 -38.21 -13.87
C LYS A 287 32.50 -38.91 -14.23
N SER A 288 33.40 -39.11 -13.28
CA SER A 288 34.68 -39.81 -13.45
C SER A 288 34.61 -41.25 -12.98
#